data_AF-A0A7G9WJT4-F1
#
_entry.id   AF-A0A7G9WJT4-F1
#
_cell.length_a   1.000
_cell.length_b   1.000
_cell.length_c   1.000
_cell.angle_alpha   90.00
_cell.angle_beta   90.00
_cell.angle_gamma   90.00
#
_symmetry.space_group_name_H-M   'P 1'
#
loop_
_entity.id
_entity.type
_entity.pdbx_description
1 polymer ?
#
loop_
_entity_poly.entity_id
_entity_poly.type
_entity_poly.pdbx_seq_one_letter_code
_entity_poly.pdbx_strand_id
1 'polypeptide(L)'
;MPIIYYTPCSKSSTLCYKIVLWVIFVNTVQKTYAVFAELLNKNSVTPYRVYKETGVPQSSLSEWKRGNSMPKIDKIQKIADYFGVSVDYLLGNEQKGRASSLDEKKPEDITLDDFTYAFLDESKELTDENKQKLLEMARFFKMQQDKEKKTEE
;
A
#
# COMPACT_ATOMS: atom_id res chain seq x y z
N MET A 1 -51.24 9.91 -17.14
CA MET A 1 -50.18 9.43 -16.23
C MET A 1 -50.14 7.91 -16.33
N PRO A 2 -49.10 7.30 -16.93
CA PRO A 2 -49.05 5.85 -17.07
C PRO A 2 -48.55 5.21 -15.76
N ILE A 3 -49.34 4.26 -15.27
CA ILE A 3 -49.08 3.47 -14.06
C ILE A 3 -48.05 2.41 -14.43
N ILE A 4 -46.86 2.48 -13.82
CA ILE A 4 -45.80 1.49 -14.02
C ILE A 4 -46.10 0.29 -13.10
N TYR A 5 -46.57 -0.80 -13.68
CA TYR A 5 -46.71 -2.07 -12.99
C TYR A 5 -45.32 -2.66 -12.72
N TYR A 6 -44.92 -2.68 -11.46
CA TYR A 6 -43.78 -3.48 -11.02
C TYR A 6 -44.18 -4.96 -11.00
N THR A 7 -43.66 -5.74 -11.94
CA THR A 7 -43.63 -7.20 -11.82
C THR A 7 -42.41 -7.60 -10.98
N PRO A 8 -42.58 -8.36 -9.88
CA PRO A 8 -41.44 -8.81 -9.08
C PRO A 8 -40.71 -9.93 -9.83
N CYS A 9 -39.51 -9.62 -10.34
CA CYS A 9 -38.66 -10.58 -11.03
C CYS A 9 -38.05 -11.57 -10.01
N SER A 10 -38.79 -12.63 -9.73
CA SER A 10 -38.31 -13.83 -9.04
C SER A 10 -37.47 -14.65 -10.02
N LYS A 11 -36.14 -14.43 -10.11
CA LYS A 11 -35.17 -15.44 -10.59
C LYS A 11 -33.76 -15.23 -9.99
N SER A 12 -33.38 -16.20 -9.14
CA SER A 12 -32.02 -16.69 -8.87
C SER A 12 -30.96 -15.69 -8.37
N SER A 13 -30.73 -15.73 -7.06
CA SER A 13 -29.69 -15.07 -6.28
C SER A 13 -28.26 -15.26 -6.81
N THR A 14 -27.97 -16.20 -7.72
CA THR A 14 -26.61 -16.42 -8.25
C THR A 14 -26.23 -15.45 -9.38
N LEU A 15 -27.19 -14.93 -10.14
CA LEU A 15 -26.90 -14.03 -11.27
C LEU A 15 -26.45 -12.64 -10.80
N CYS A 16 -27.00 -12.18 -9.67
CA CYS A 16 -26.62 -10.91 -9.05
C CYS A 16 -25.16 -10.92 -8.58
N TYR A 17 -24.71 -12.00 -7.92
CA TYR A 17 -23.30 -12.15 -7.54
C TYR A 17 -22.36 -12.26 -8.75
N LYS A 18 -22.79 -12.93 -9.84
CA LYS A 18 -21.99 -12.99 -11.08
C LYS A 18 -21.81 -11.63 -11.72
N ILE A 19 -22.86 -10.79 -11.74
CA ILE A 19 -22.79 -9.41 -12.26
C ILE A 19 -21.90 -8.55 -11.36
N VAL A 20 -22.09 -8.62 -10.04
CA VAL A 20 -21.28 -7.84 -9.08
C VAL A 20 -19.80 -8.24 -9.15
N LEU A 21 -19.49 -9.54 -9.17
CA LEU A 21 -18.12 -10.02 -9.32
C LEU A 21 -17.52 -9.65 -10.68
N TRP A 22 -18.30 -9.69 -11.77
CA TRP A 22 -17.82 -9.28 -13.09
C TRP A 22 -17.56 -7.77 -13.17
N VAL A 23 -18.40 -6.95 -12.54
CA VAL A 23 -18.18 -5.50 -12.45
C VAL A 23 -16.94 -5.19 -11.59
N ILE A 24 -16.78 -5.84 -10.43
CA ILE A 24 -15.58 -5.69 -9.59
C ILE A 24 -14.32 -6.12 -10.35
N PHE A 25 -14.41 -7.23 -11.09
CA PHE A 25 -13.33 -7.75 -11.93
C PHE A 25 -12.91 -6.76 -13.00
N VAL A 26 -13.86 -6.25 -13.81
CA VAL A 26 -13.56 -5.30 -14.89
C VAL A 26 -12.96 -4.00 -14.35
N ASN A 27 -13.53 -3.46 -13.27
CA ASN A 27 -13.02 -2.22 -12.64
C ASN A 27 -11.60 -2.38 -12.09
N THR A 28 -11.28 -3.52 -11.50
CA THR A 28 -9.96 -3.77 -10.91
C THR A 28 -8.88 -3.90 -11.99
N VAL A 29 -9.17 -4.63 -13.06
CA VAL A 29 -8.22 -4.87 -14.16
C VAL A 29 -7.96 -3.59 -14.96
N GLN A 30 -8.98 -2.75 -15.15
CA GLN A 30 -8.81 -1.47 -15.87
C GLN A 30 -7.92 -0.48 -15.10
N LYS A 31 -7.98 -0.48 -13.77
CA LYS A 31 -7.09 0.34 -12.92
C LYS A 31 -5.63 -0.03 -13.10
N THR A 32 -5.33 -1.32 -13.20
CA THR A 32 -3.95 -1.80 -13.39
C THR A 32 -3.31 -1.24 -14.66
N TYR A 33 -4.09 -1.18 -15.75
CA TYR A 33 -3.63 -0.61 -17.00
C TYR A 33 -3.45 0.91 -16.94
N ALA A 34 -4.29 1.62 -16.17
CA ALA A 34 -4.15 3.06 -15.98
C ALA A 34 -2.81 3.41 -15.30
N VAL A 35 -2.46 2.71 -14.21
CA VAL A 35 -1.17 2.90 -13.54
C VAL A 35 0.00 2.55 -14.47
N PHE A 36 -0.11 1.45 -15.23
CA PHE A 36 0.89 1.10 -16.23
C PHE A 36 1.08 2.22 -17.28
N ALA A 37 0.01 2.84 -17.76
CA ALA A 37 0.10 3.96 -18.69
C ALA A 37 0.79 5.20 -18.08
N GLU A 38 0.54 5.48 -16.80
CA GLU A 38 1.27 6.53 -16.09
C GLU A 38 2.76 6.24 -15.98
N LEU A 39 3.13 4.99 -15.69
CA LEU A 39 4.53 4.56 -15.63
C LEU A 39 5.25 4.68 -16.96
N LEU A 40 4.56 4.39 -18.08
CA LEU A 40 5.11 4.61 -19.42
C LEU A 40 5.40 6.09 -19.69
N ASN A 41 4.48 6.98 -19.31
CA ASN A 41 4.64 8.43 -19.49
C ASN A 41 5.79 8.97 -18.61
N LYS A 42 5.87 8.54 -17.34
CA LYS A 42 6.93 8.97 -16.40
C LYS A 42 8.32 8.58 -16.89
N ASN A 43 8.47 7.36 -17.40
CA ASN A 43 9.77 6.84 -17.85
C ASN A 43 10.04 7.11 -19.35
N SER A 44 9.12 7.78 -20.07
CA SER A 44 9.20 7.99 -21.53
C SER A 44 9.45 6.71 -22.33
N VAL A 45 8.86 5.59 -21.89
CA VAL A 45 9.08 4.27 -22.50
C VAL A 45 7.87 3.87 -23.34
N THR A 46 8.10 3.21 -24.47
CA THR A 46 7.03 2.64 -25.27
C THR A 46 6.62 1.26 -24.75
N PRO A 47 5.34 0.86 -24.89
CA PRO A 47 4.91 -0.49 -24.55
C PRO A 47 5.77 -1.58 -25.22
N TYR A 48 6.22 -1.33 -26.46
CA TYR A 48 7.08 -2.24 -27.21
C TYR A 48 8.40 -2.55 -26.50
N ARG A 49 9.03 -1.54 -25.88
CA ARG A 49 10.26 -1.73 -25.08
C ARG A 49 10.00 -2.62 -23.87
N VAL A 50 8.89 -2.37 -23.15
CA VAL A 50 8.47 -3.22 -22.03
C VAL A 50 8.28 -4.67 -22.48
N TYR A 51 7.65 -4.91 -23.64
CA TYR A 51 7.52 -6.27 -24.19
C TYR A 51 8.88 -6.92 -24.46
N LYS A 52 9.83 -6.17 -25.03
CA LYS A 52 11.18 -6.69 -25.33
C LYS A 52 11.96 -7.09 -24.09
N GLU A 53 11.80 -6.35 -22.98
CA GLU A 53 12.58 -6.57 -21.76
C GLU A 53 11.90 -7.52 -20.78
N THR A 54 10.57 -7.43 -20.63
CA THR A 54 9.81 -8.29 -19.70
C THR A 54 9.30 -9.59 -20.33
N GLY A 55 9.23 -9.65 -21.66
CA GLY A 55 8.57 -10.75 -22.39
C GLY A 55 7.05 -10.79 -22.22
N VAL A 56 6.42 -9.78 -21.59
CA VAL A 56 4.96 -9.72 -21.45
C VAL A 56 4.33 -9.25 -22.76
N PRO A 57 3.50 -10.08 -23.42
CA PRO A 57 2.99 -9.77 -24.75
C PRO A 57 2.03 -8.57 -24.73
N GLN A 58 2.13 -7.73 -25.76
CA GLN A 58 1.28 -6.55 -25.97
C GLN A 58 -0.21 -6.90 -26.06
N SER A 59 -0.55 -8.09 -26.53
CA SER A 59 -1.92 -8.60 -26.55
C SER A 59 -2.50 -8.71 -25.14
N SER A 60 -1.74 -9.23 -24.18
CA SER A 60 -2.17 -9.29 -22.78
C SER A 60 -2.39 -7.90 -22.18
N LEU A 61 -1.49 -6.94 -22.45
CA LEU A 61 -1.66 -5.56 -21.99
C LEU A 61 -2.93 -4.92 -22.59
N SER A 62 -3.22 -5.22 -23.85
CA SER A 62 -4.43 -4.74 -24.54
C SER A 62 -5.71 -5.36 -23.98
N GLU A 63 -5.67 -6.63 -23.57
CA GLU A 63 -6.78 -7.30 -22.89
C GLU A 63 -7.00 -6.72 -21.48
N TRP A 64 -5.93 -6.38 -20.76
CA TRP A 64 -6.03 -5.72 -19.44
C TRP A 64 -6.68 -4.34 -19.58
N LYS A 65 -6.31 -3.57 -20.61
CA LYS A 65 -7.00 -2.30 -20.93
C LYS A 65 -8.51 -2.47 -21.12
N ARG A 66 -8.93 -3.58 -21.73
CA ARG A 66 -10.34 -3.88 -22.04
C ARG A 66 -11.08 -4.55 -20.86
N GLY A 67 -10.37 -4.98 -19.82
CA GLY A 67 -10.96 -5.74 -18.71
C GLY A 67 -11.33 -7.18 -19.08
N ASN A 68 -10.77 -7.72 -20.16
CA ASN A 68 -11.14 -9.05 -20.67
C ASN A 68 -10.32 -10.20 -20.08
N SER A 69 -9.21 -9.90 -19.40
CA SER A 69 -8.23 -10.89 -18.95
C SER A 69 -7.63 -10.49 -17.62
N MET A 70 -7.53 -11.46 -16.69
CA MET A 70 -6.95 -11.22 -15.37
C MET A 70 -5.43 -11.14 -15.48
N PRO A 71 -4.79 -10.09 -14.93
CA PRO A 71 -3.34 -10.05 -14.87
C PRO A 71 -2.86 -11.16 -13.93
N LYS A 72 -2.03 -12.07 -14.45
CA LYS A 72 -1.37 -13.11 -13.63
C LYS A 72 -0.24 -12.48 -12.84
N ILE A 73 -0.04 -12.96 -11.61
CA ILE A 73 1.02 -12.51 -10.70
C ILE A 73 2.38 -12.50 -11.41
N ASP A 74 2.72 -13.58 -12.15
CA ASP A 74 3.99 -13.66 -12.90
C ASP A 74 4.23 -12.48 -13.86
N LYS A 75 3.17 -11.98 -14.50
CA LYS A 75 3.28 -10.86 -15.46
C LYS A 75 3.33 -9.52 -14.74
N ILE A 76 2.55 -9.38 -13.66
CA ILE A 76 2.52 -8.19 -12.81
C ILE A 76 3.91 -7.98 -12.19
N GLN A 77 4.50 -9.04 -11.64
CA GLN A 77 5.81 -9.00 -11.00
C GLN A 77 6.89 -8.60 -11.98
N LYS A 78 6.95 -9.19 -13.18
CA LYS A 78 7.90 -8.77 -14.23
C LYS A 78 7.80 -7.31 -14.62
N ILE A 79 6.59 -6.75 -14.66
CA ILE A 79 6.38 -5.33 -14.96
C ILE A 79 6.80 -4.46 -13.78
N ALA A 80 6.47 -4.89 -12.55
CA ALA A 80 6.86 -4.22 -11.31
C ALA A 80 8.39 -4.15 -11.18
N ASP A 81 9.08 -5.28 -11.40
CA ASP A 81 10.54 -5.39 -11.39
C ASP A 81 11.20 -4.50 -12.45
N TYR A 82 10.61 -4.43 -13.65
CA TYR A 82 11.11 -3.57 -14.73
C TYR A 82 11.04 -2.07 -14.40
N PHE A 83 9.97 -1.62 -13.75
CA PHE A 83 9.81 -0.22 -13.36
C PHE A 83 10.37 0.09 -11.95
N GLY A 84 10.83 -0.92 -11.21
CA GLY A 84 11.28 -0.78 -9.82
C GLY A 84 10.18 -0.32 -8.86
N VAL A 85 8.94 -0.73 -9.09
CA VAL A 85 7.78 -0.36 -8.26
C VAL A 85 7.21 -1.57 -7.53
N SER A 86 6.41 -1.34 -6.49
CA SER A 86 5.70 -2.42 -5.80
C SER A 86 4.56 -2.98 -6.67
N VAL A 87 4.22 -4.25 -6.44
CA VAL A 87 3.07 -4.90 -7.09
C VAL A 87 1.76 -4.19 -6.72
N ASP A 88 1.63 -3.74 -5.46
CA ASP A 88 0.46 -3.00 -4.98
C ASP A 88 0.30 -1.64 -5.64
N TYR A 89 1.41 -0.95 -5.95
CA TYR A 89 1.37 0.28 -6.74
C TYR A 89 0.74 0.02 -8.10
N LEU A 90 1.23 -1.00 -8.80
CA LEU A 90 0.77 -1.34 -10.15
C LEU A 90 -0.72 -1.72 -10.17
N LEU A 91 -1.23 -2.33 -9.09
CA LEU A 91 -2.64 -2.68 -8.92
C LEU A 91 -3.54 -1.49 -8.55
N GLY A 92 -2.96 -0.33 -8.22
CA GLY A 92 -3.70 0.87 -7.82
C GLY A 92 -4.31 0.74 -6.42
N ASN A 93 -3.70 -0.08 -5.55
CA ASN A 93 -4.14 -0.29 -4.17
C ASN A 93 -3.65 0.80 -3.20
N GLU A 94 -2.79 1.73 -3.64
CA GLU A 94 -2.17 2.76 -2.79
C GLU A 94 -3.11 3.87 -2.28
N GLN A 95 -4.44 3.74 -2.47
CA GLN A 95 -5.43 4.60 -1.80
C GLN A 95 -6.25 3.83 -0.76
N LYS A 96 -5.56 3.29 0.23
CA LYS A 96 -6.10 3.12 1.57
C LYS A 96 -4.92 3.05 2.52
N GLY A 97 -4.80 4.05 3.39
CA GLY A 97 -3.76 4.13 4.42
C GLY A 97 -3.67 2.84 5.22
N ARG A 98 -2.78 1.95 4.81
CA ARG A 98 -2.19 0.93 5.66
C ARG A 98 -0.71 0.94 5.34
N ALA A 99 0.04 1.48 6.29
CA ALA A 99 1.43 1.15 6.45
C ALA A 99 1.58 -0.38 6.34
N SER A 100 2.18 -0.83 5.25
CA SER A 100 2.70 -2.20 5.05
C SER A 100 3.35 -2.17 3.68
N SER A 101 4.63 -1.84 3.53
CA SER A 101 5.73 -2.66 4.05
C SER A 101 7.05 -1.87 3.97
N LEU A 102 7.53 -1.38 5.12
CA LEU A 102 8.87 -1.77 5.52
C LEU A 102 8.66 -3.06 6.30
N ASP A 103 9.41 -4.09 5.91
CA ASP A 103 9.74 -5.33 6.60
C ASP A 103 8.87 -5.74 7.81
N GLU A 104 8.38 -6.98 7.79
CA GLU A 104 7.88 -7.68 8.97
C GLU A 104 8.95 -7.70 10.08
N LYS A 105 8.99 -6.67 10.92
CA LYS A 105 9.73 -6.76 12.18
C LYS A 105 8.91 -7.61 13.13
N LYS A 106 9.34 -8.87 13.23
CA LYS A 106 9.14 -9.81 14.35
C LYS A 106 8.97 -9.04 15.68
N PRO A 107 8.08 -9.44 16.61
CA PRO A 107 7.85 -8.74 17.86
C PRO A 107 9.01 -8.92 18.85
N GLU A 108 10.21 -8.49 18.49
CA GLU A 108 11.42 -8.60 19.31
C GLU A 108 12.28 -7.35 19.09
N ASP A 109 12.52 -6.62 20.18
CA ASP A 109 13.24 -5.36 20.35
C ASP A 109 12.69 -4.10 19.65
N ILE A 110 11.89 -3.38 20.45
CA ILE A 110 11.66 -1.95 20.31
C ILE A 110 13.03 -1.27 20.57
N THR A 111 13.69 -0.83 19.50
CA THR A 111 15.01 -0.20 19.58
C THR A 111 14.87 1.24 20.07
N LEU A 112 15.89 1.77 20.74
CA LEU A 112 15.90 3.13 21.30
C LEU A 112 15.53 4.20 20.24
N ASP A 113 15.88 3.95 18.98
CA ASP A 113 15.57 4.82 17.84
C ASP A 113 14.06 4.87 17.52
N ASP A 114 13.35 3.77 17.77
CA ASP A 114 11.90 3.62 17.57
C ASP A 114 11.12 4.42 18.62
N PHE A 115 11.59 4.38 19.87
CA PHE A 115 11.07 5.23 20.94
C PHE A 115 11.36 6.72 20.69
N THR A 116 12.56 7.04 20.20
CA THR A 116 12.93 8.43 19.88
C THR A 116 12.04 8.98 18.78
N TYR A 117 11.79 8.21 17.73
CA TYR A 117 10.96 8.61 16.61
C TYR A 117 9.47 8.76 16.99
N ALA A 118 8.90 7.80 17.73
CA ALA A 118 7.52 7.87 18.21
C ALA A 118 7.30 9.07 19.15
N PHE A 119 8.25 9.32 20.05
CA PHE A 119 8.17 10.44 20.99
C PHE A 119 8.37 11.80 20.31
N LEU A 120 9.17 11.87 19.25
CA LEU A 120 9.43 13.10 18.51
C LEU A 120 8.17 13.65 17.82
N ASP A 121 7.30 12.79 17.29
CA ASP A 121 6.09 13.26 16.61
C ASP A 121 5.05 13.79 17.60
N GLU A 122 4.87 13.10 18.73
CA GLU A 122 3.97 13.51 19.81
C GLU A 122 4.49 14.74 20.59
N SER A 123 5.82 14.90 20.70
CA SER A 123 6.41 16.02 21.46
C SER A 123 6.26 17.40 20.82
N LYS A 124 5.89 17.47 19.54
CA LYS A 124 5.64 18.73 18.82
C LYS A 124 4.43 19.50 19.38
N GLU A 125 3.50 18.81 20.02
CA GLU A 125 2.28 19.41 20.60
C GLU A 125 2.38 19.66 22.12
N LEU A 126 3.51 19.34 22.75
CA LEU A 126 3.67 19.50 24.19
C LEU A 126 3.97 20.96 24.58
N THR A 127 3.34 21.41 25.67
CA THR A 127 3.67 22.69 26.31
C THR A 127 5.08 22.67 26.90
N ASP A 128 5.67 23.84 27.05
CA ASP A 128 7.06 23.96 27.49
C ASP A 128 7.27 23.45 28.93
N GLU A 129 6.23 23.46 29.77
CA GLU A 129 6.32 22.84 31.11
C GLU A 129 6.44 21.32 31.04
N ASN A 130 5.74 20.67 30.11
CA ASN A 130 5.79 19.21 29.98
C ASN A 130 7.16 18.74 29.46
N LYS A 131 7.78 19.52 28.57
CA LYS A 131 9.15 19.28 28.09
C LYS A 131 10.17 19.38 29.25
N GLN A 132 9.98 20.34 30.16
CA GLN A 132 10.84 20.48 31.34
C GLN A 132 10.74 19.28 32.28
N LYS A 133 9.53 18.79 32.56
CA LYS A 133 9.32 17.59 33.39
C LYS A 133 9.99 16.34 32.80
N LEU A 134 9.90 16.17 31.48
CA LEU A 134 10.56 15.07 30.78
C LEU A 134 12.08 15.17 30.86
N LEU A 135 12.62 16.39 30.72
CA LEU A 135 14.05 16.64 30.88
C LEU A 135 14.53 16.35 32.31
N GLU A 136 13.74 16.72 33.32
CA GLU A 136 14.03 16.40 34.72
C GLU A 136 14.04 14.89 34.98
N MET A 137 13.05 14.18 34.43
CA MET A 137 12.98 12.72 34.53
C MET A 137 14.19 12.04 33.89
N ALA A 138 14.59 12.47 32.68
CA ALA A 138 15.77 11.94 32.00
C ALA A 138 17.07 12.19 32.81
N ARG A 139 17.23 13.39 33.37
CA ARG A 139 18.37 13.72 34.24
C ARG A 139 18.40 12.87 35.50
N PHE A 140 17.23 12.61 36.10
CA PHE A 140 17.11 11.77 37.29
C PHE A 140 17.57 10.34 37.03
N PHE A 141 17.10 9.70 35.95
CA PHE A 141 17.50 8.33 35.62
C PHE A 141 18.99 8.21 35.30
N LYS A 142 19.58 9.20 34.62
CA LYS A 142 21.04 9.26 34.42
C LYS A 142 21.80 9.29 35.74
N MET A 143 21.32 10.07 36.70
CA MET A 143 21.94 10.17 38.02
C MET A 143 21.88 8.87 38.83
N GLN A 144 20.85 8.03 38.63
CA GLN A 144 20.76 6.71 39.28
C GLN A 144 21.75 5.73 38.65
N GLN A 145 21.83 5.67 37.32
CA GLN A 145 22.78 4.80 36.61
C GLN A 145 24.24 5.13 36.95
N ASP A 146 24.57 6.42 37.13
CA ASP A 146 25.91 6.84 37.53
C ASP A 146 26.25 6.46 38.99
N LYS A 147 25.25 6.29 39.86
CA LYS A 147 25.43 5.82 41.25
C LYS A 147 25.61 4.31 41.31
N GLU A 148 24.86 3.57 40.52
CA GLU A 148 25.00 2.11 40.39
C GLU A 148 26.39 1.76 39.83
N LYS A 149 26.85 2.47 38.79
CA LYS A 149 28.20 2.27 38.23
C LYS A 149 29.35 2.58 39.19
N LYS A 150 29.16 3.45 40.19
CA LYS A 150 30.19 3.79 41.20
C LYS A 150 30.25 2.81 42.38
N THR A 151 29.30 1.88 42.48
CA THR A 151 29.25 0.91 43.58
C THR A 151 29.94 -0.41 43.18
N GLU A 152 30.25 -0.59 41.90
CA GLU A 152 30.90 -1.78 41.32
C GLU A 152 32.41 -1.57 41.02
N GLU A 153 33.00 -0.43 41.41
CA GLU A 153 34.43 -0.08 41.23
C GLU A 153 35.16 0.10 42.57
#